data_AF-A0A933BZX0-F1
#
_entry.id   AF-A0A933BZX0-F1
#
_cell.length_a   1.000
_cell.length_b   1.000
_cell.length_c   1.000
_cell.angle_alpha   90.00
_cell.angle_beta   90.00
_cell.angle_gamma   90.00
#
_symmetry.space_group_name_H-M   'P 1'
#
loop_
_entity.id
_entity.type
_entity.pdbx_description
1 polymer ?
#
loop_
_entity_poly.entity_id
_entity_poly.type
_entity_poly.pdbx_seq_one_letter_code
_entity_poly.pdbx_strand_id
1 'polypeptide(L)'
;MDTIEAGARAWPSRREVLALGLGAFVVLALPWRRAHARLVRRTVPVMGTIAELAVVHRDARYAHGALDAAAAELRRVERAMTRFDAGSEVGRANRHAAADAVAIGPATAFVLAEALRWAETSDGAFDPCLGRAVELWDVTHRH
;
A
#
# COMPACT_ATOMS: atom_id res chain seq x y z
N MET A 1 62.78 -46.03 -5.82
CA MET A 1 61.62 -45.54 -6.57
C MET A 1 60.41 -45.83 -5.67
N ASP A 2 59.85 -44.92 -4.89
CA ASP A 2 60.01 -43.48 -4.76
C ASP A 2 59.74 -43.06 -3.30
N THR A 3 60.29 -41.89 -2.98
CA THR A 3 60.06 -41.05 -1.80
C THR A 3 58.59 -40.87 -1.44
N ILE A 4 58.24 -41.06 -0.17
CA ILE A 4 57.07 -40.40 0.43
C ILE A 4 57.57 -39.62 1.66
N GLU A 5 57.83 -38.33 1.45
CA GLU A 5 58.07 -37.36 2.52
C GLU A 5 56.85 -37.30 3.45
N ALA A 6 57.04 -37.71 4.70
CA ALA A 6 56.05 -37.54 5.75
C ALA A 6 56.01 -36.07 6.19
N GLY A 7 55.16 -35.27 5.53
CA GLY A 7 54.89 -33.89 5.91
C GLY A 7 54.34 -33.80 7.34
N ALA A 8 55.16 -33.29 8.26
CA ALA A 8 54.75 -32.99 9.63
C ALA A 8 53.70 -31.87 9.60
N ARG A 9 52.45 -32.20 9.96
CA ARG A 9 51.37 -31.22 10.13
C ARG A 9 51.66 -30.38 11.38
N ALA A 10 52.24 -29.19 11.18
CA ALA A 10 52.46 -28.22 12.26
C ALA A 10 51.11 -27.79 12.85
N TRP A 11 50.96 -27.93 14.16
CA TRP A 11 49.75 -27.53 14.87
C TRP A 11 49.70 -25.99 14.97
N PRO A 12 48.55 -25.35 14.68
CA PRO A 12 48.44 -23.90 14.68
C PRO A 12 48.65 -23.31 16.08
N SER A 13 49.31 -22.16 16.17
CA SER A 13 49.62 -21.50 17.43
C SER A 13 48.36 -20.95 18.11
N ARG A 14 48.37 -20.77 19.45
CA ARG A 14 47.20 -20.24 20.19
C ARG A 14 46.71 -18.90 19.65
N ARG A 15 47.61 -18.08 19.10
CA ARG A 15 47.30 -16.78 18.48
C ARG A 15 46.63 -16.94 17.11
N GLU A 16 47.02 -17.93 16.33
CA GLU A 16 46.37 -18.28 15.05
C GLU A 16 44.96 -18.83 15.27
N VAL A 17 44.77 -19.68 16.27
CA VAL A 17 43.43 -20.21 16.63
C VAL A 17 42.50 -19.08 17.05
N LEU A 18 42.99 -18.12 17.85
CA LEU A 18 42.21 -16.94 18.25
C LEU A 18 41.92 -15.99 17.08
N ALA A 19 42.89 -15.77 16.19
CA ALA A 19 42.70 -14.94 15.01
C ALA A 19 41.69 -15.56 14.03
N LEU A 20 41.75 -16.87 13.82
CA LEU A 20 40.78 -17.62 13.00
C LEU A 20 39.39 -17.62 13.64
N GLY A 21 39.29 -17.77 14.96
CA GLY A 21 38.02 -17.69 15.69
C GLY A 21 37.36 -16.30 15.61
N LEU A 22 38.13 -15.23 15.78
CA LEU A 22 37.64 -13.85 15.65
C LEU A 22 37.25 -13.52 14.20
N GLY A 23 38.05 -13.94 13.23
CA GLY A 23 37.75 -13.80 11.80
C GLY A 23 36.46 -14.53 11.41
N ALA A 24 36.30 -15.77 11.87
CA ALA A 24 35.07 -16.54 11.66
C ALA A 24 33.85 -15.87 12.32
N PHE A 25 33.99 -15.33 13.54
CA PHE A 25 32.92 -14.61 14.23
C PHE A 25 32.48 -13.35 13.47
N VAL A 26 33.43 -12.55 12.97
CA VAL A 26 33.12 -11.36 12.16
C VAL A 26 32.41 -11.76 10.87
N VAL A 27 32.92 -12.75 10.13
CA VAL A 27 32.30 -13.25 8.89
C VAL A 27 30.90 -13.80 9.13
N LEU A 28 30.69 -14.53 10.23
CA LEU A 28 29.38 -15.06 10.62
C LEU A 28 28.42 -13.97 11.13
N ALA A 29 28.92 -12.88 11.69
CA ALA A 29 28.11 -11.73 12.12
C ALA A 29 27.75 -10.75 10.99
N LEU A 30 28.50 -10.76 9.88
CA LEU A 30 28.23 -9.94 8.69
C LEU A 30 26.83 -10.14 8.06
N PRO A 31 26.33 -11.38 7.83
CA PRO A 31 24.98 -11.59 7.28
C PRO A 31 23.87 -11.07 8.20
N TRP A 32 24.12 -10.95 9.51
CA TRP A 32 23.15 -10.38 10.46
C TRP A 32 22.93 -8.87 10.23
N ARG A 33 23.96 -8.14 9.78
CA ARG A 33 23.90 -6.68 9.58
C ARG A 33 23.35 -6.26 8.21
N ARG A 34 23.19 -7.17 7.25
CA ARG A 34 22.71 -6.88 5.88
C ARG A 34 21.27 -7.31 5.61
N ALA A 35 20.35 -6.95 6.49
CA ALA A 35 18.93 -6.96 6.11
C ALA A 35 18.65 -5.80 5.15
N HIS A 36 18.82 -6.05 3.84
CA HIS A 36 18.42 -5.10 2.80
C HIS A 36 16.90 -4.91 2.84
N ALA A 37 16.45 -3.66 2.66
CA ALA A 37 15.03 -3.39 2.52
C ALA A 37 14.49 -4.15 1.29
N ARG A 38 13.35 -4.82 1.46
CA ARG A 38 12.68 -5.59 0.42
C ARG A 38 11.48 -4.80 -0.06
N LEU A 39 11.27 -4.79 -1.37
CA LEU A 39 10.05 -4.28 -2.00
C LEU A 39 8.99 -5.39 -1.99
N VAL A 40 7.86 -5.13 -1.36
CA VAL A 40 6.67 -6.00 -1.38
C VAL A 40 5.56 -5.26 -2.12
N ARG A 41 4.90 -5.92 -3.07
CA ARG A 41 3.81 -5.37 -3.86
C ARG A 41 2.52 -6.16 -3.65
N ARG A 42 1.38 -5.50 -3.78
CA ARG A 42 0.05 -6.11 -3.77
C ARG A 42 -0.88 -5.37 -4.73
N THR A 43 -1.65 -6.14 -5.48
CA THR A 43 -2.71 -5.63 -6.35
C THR A 43 -4.07 -5.85 -5.66
N VAL A 44 -4.92 -4.83 -5.65
CA VAL A 44 -6.23 -4.85 -4.98
C VAL A 44 -7.30 -4.27 -5.91
N PRO A 45 -8.33 -5.05 -6.30
CA PRO A 45 -9.49 -4.49 -6.98
C PRO A 45 -10.31 -3.66 -6.00
N VAL A 46 -10.52 -2.37 -6.30
CA VAL A 46 -11.22 -1.41 -5.44
C VAL A 46 -11.65 -0.19 -6.25
N MET A 47 -12.75 0.47 -5.87
CA MET A 47 -13.29 1.68 -6.51
C MET A 47 -13.55 1.51 -8.02
N GLY A 48 -13.94 0.30 -8.45
CA GLY A 48 -14.16 -0.02 -9.86
C GLY A 48 -12.88 -0.08 -10.71
N THR A 49 -11.70 -0.15 -10.08
CA THR A 49 -10.40 -0.23 -10.76
C THR A 49 -9.46 -1.20 -10.06
N ILE A 50 -8.22 -1.29 -10.53
CA ILE A 50 -7.14 -2.10 -9.97
C ILE A 50 -6.10 -1.16 -9.34
N ALA A 51 -5.98 -1.19 -8.02
CA ALA A 51 -4.96 -0.44 -7.29
C ALA A 51 -3.69 -1.30 -7.08
N GLU A 52 -2.51 -0.72 -7.32
CA GLU A 52 -1.22 -1.32 -6.98
C GLU A 52 -0.61 -0.62 -5.76
N LEU A 53 -0.27 -1.42 -4.75
CA LEU A 53 0.34 -0.98 -3.50
C LEU A 53 1.74 -1.56 -3.39
N ALA A 54 2.70 -0.74 -2.95
CA ALA A 54 4.10 -1.11 -2.85
C ALA A 54 4.70 -0.57 -1.54
N VAL A 55 5.35 -1.45 -0.77
CA VAL A 55 6.02 -1.08 0.48
C VAL A 55 7.46 -1.57 0.43
N VAL A 56 8.40 -0.68 0.73
CA VAL A 56 9.83 -1.01 0.86
C VAL A 56 10.16 -1.05 2.34
N HIS A 57 10.46 -2.24 2.87
CA HIS A 57 10.79 -2.40 4.29
C HIS A 57 11.73 -3.58 4.55
N ARG A 58 12.53 -3.51 5.62
CA ARG A 58 13.48 -4.59 5.99
C ARG A 58 12.78 -5.84 6.51
N ASP A 59 11.71 -5.65 7.28
CA ASP A 59 10.84 -6.72 7.75
C ASP A 59 9.67 -6.92 6.79
N ALA A 60 9.58 -8.13 6.22
CA ALA A 60 8.52 -8.52 5.32
C ALA A 60 7.15 -8.62 6.02
N ARG A 61 7.11 -9.03 7.29
CA ARG A 61 5.84 -9.11 8.04
C ARG A 61 5.25 -7.73 8.23
N TYR A 62 6.08 -6.77 8.61
CA TYR A 62 5.67 -5.37 8.66
C TYR A 62 5.17 -4.86 7.30
N ALA A 63 5.89 -5.14 6.21
CA ALA A 63 5.47 -4.72 4.87
C ALA A 63 4.10 -5.28 4.48
N HIS A 64 3.85 -6.56 4.75
CA HIS A 64 2.54 -7.18 4.51
C HIS A 64 1.45 -6.56 5.38
N GLY A 65 1.71 -6.32 6.68
CA GLY A 65 0.74 -5.64 7.56
C GLY A 65 0.41 -4.22 7.11
N ALA A 66 1.38 -3.46 6.61
CA ALA A 66 1.15 -2.13 6.03
C ALA A 66 0.29 -2.20 4.76
N LEU A 67 0.53 -3.19 3.89
CA LEU A 67 -0.29 -3.43 2.70
C LEU A 67 -1.72 -3.85 3.05
N ASP A 68 -1.90 -4.66 4.10
CA ASP A 68 -3.24 -5.03 4.62
C ASP A 68 -3.99 -3.79 5.12
N ALA A 69 -3.32 -2.93 5.90
CA ALA A 69 -3.90 -1.69 6.41
C ALA A 69 -4.29 -0.72 5.28
N ALA A 70 -3.41 -0.54 4.28
CA ALA A 70 -3.70 0.31 3.13
C ALA A 70 -4.88 -0.22 2.30
N ALA A 71 -4.95 -1.53 2.07
CA ALA A 71 -6.06 -2.16 1.36
C ALA A 71 -7.38 -2.02 2.14
N ALA A 72 -7.35 -2.16 3.46
CA ALA A 72 -8.53 -1.97 4.31
C ALA A 72 -9.03 -0.52 4.27
N GLU A 73 -8.13 0.46 4.26
CA GLU A 73 -8.49 1.87 4.16
C GLU A 73 -9.12 2.22 2.79
N LEU A 74 -8.55 1.71 1.69
CA LEU A 74 -9.17 1.89 0.36
C LEU A 74 -10.59 1.33 0.30
N ARG A 75 -10.83 0.15 0.89
CA ARG A 75 -12.18 -0.44 0.98
C ARG A 75 -13.10 0.34 1.91
N ARG A 76 -12.57 0.99 2.94
CA ARG A 76 -13.36 1.88 3.82
C ARG A 76 -13.82 3.11 3.04
N VAL A 77 -12.92 3.74 2.28
CA VAL A 77 -13.24 4.90 1.44
C VAL A 77 -14.25 4.52 0.35
N GLU A 78 -14.05 3.39 -0.34
CA GLU A 78 -15.00 2.88 -1.35
C GLU A 78 -16.41 2.73 -0.78
N ARG A 79 -16.56 2.08 0.37
CA ARG A 79 -17.87 1.91 1.02
C ARG A 79 -18.54 3.23 1.41
N ALA A 80 -17.76 4.23 1.81
CA ALA A 80 -18.29 5.54 2.18
C ALA A 80 -18.70 6.38 0.96
N MET A 81 -17.91 6.33 -0.12
CA MET A 81 -17.97 7.29 -1.21
C MET A 81 -18.58 6.76 -2.51
N THR A 82 -18.79 5.45 -2.64
CA THR A 82 -19.35 4.87 -3.88
C THR A 82 -20.76 5.41 -4.15
N ARG A 83 -21.02 5.88 -5.37
CA ARG A 83 -22.36 6.29 -5.80
C ARG A 83 -23.29 5.11 -6.11
N PHE A 84 -22.72 3.90 -6.24
CA PHE A 84 -23.45 2.70 -6.66
C PHE A 84 -24.14 1.98 -5.50
N ASP A 85 -23.75 2.27 -4.26
CA ASP A 85 -24.41 1.75 -3.07
C ASP A 85 -25.31 2.83 -2.46
N ALA A 86 -26.60 2.53 -2.34
CA ALA A 86 -27.56 3.39 -1.67
C ALA A 86 -27.22 3.58 -0.17
N GLY A 87 -26.58 2.60 0.47
CA GLY A 87 -26.17 2.68 1.87
C GLY A 87 -24.98 3.60 2.14
N SER A 88 -24.20 3.96 1.12
CA SER A 88 -23.00 4.81 1.29
C SER A 88 -23.36 6.25 1.70
N GLU A 89 -22.39 7.00 2.20
CA GLU A 89 -22.61 8.40 2.59
C GLU A 89 -22.99 9.25 1.38
N VAL A 90 -22.28 9.08 0.26
CA VAL A 90 -22.59 9.76 -1.02
C VAL A 90 -23.94 9.29 -1.57
N GLY A 91 -24.23 7.99 -1.52
CA GLY A 91 -25.50 7.43 -1.98
C GLY A 91 -26.69 7.97 -1.17
N ARG A 92 -26.55 8.08 0.15
CA ARG A 92 -27.54 8.72 1.03
C ARG A 92 -27.70 10.21 0.71
N ALA A 93 -26.60 10.94 0.52
CA ALA A 93 -26.64 12.34 0.13
C ALA A 93 -27.41 12.53 -1.20
N ASN A 94 -27.09 11.73 -2.22
CA ASN A 94 -27.76 11.77 -3.53
C ASN A 94 -29.28 11.55 -3.46
N ARG A 95 -29.76 10.76 -2.48
CA ARG A 95 -31.20 10.50 -2.32
C ARG A 95 -31.92 11.55 -1.48
N HIS A 96 -31.27 12.06 -0.44
CA HIS A 96 -31.98 12.77 0.64
C HIS A 96 -31.58 14.23 0.78
N ALA A 97 -30.43 14.67 0.26
CA ALA A 97 -29.91 16.03 0.49
C ALA A 97 -30.78 17.14 -0.11
N ALA A 98 -31.68 16.81 -1.06
CA ALA A 98 -32.66 17.75 -1.59
C ALA A 98 -33.82 18.03 -0.62
N ALA A 99 -34.08 17.13 0.32
CA ALA A 99 -35.17 17.24 1.29
C ALA A 99 -34.67 17.65 2.68
N ASP A 100 -33.60 16.99 3.18
CA ASP A 100 -33.10 17.15 4.53
C ASP A 100 -31.57 17.11 4.58
N ALA A 101 -31.00 17.68 5.64
CA ALA A 101 -29.57 17.57 5.91
C ALA A 101 -29.17 16.11 6.16
N VAL A 102 -28.12 15.63 5.47
CA VAL A 102 -27.61 14.26 5.62
C VAL A 102 -26.31 14.27 6.40
N ALA A 103 -26.31 13.59 7.55
CA ALA A 103 -25.09 13.38 8.33
C ALA A 103 -24.12 12.46 7.59
N ILE A 104 -22.88 12.94 7.40
CA ILE A 104 -21.75 12.27 6.74
C ILE A 104 -20.48 12.39 7.60
N GLY A 105 -19.50 11.54 7.36
CA GLY A 105 -18.23 11.56 8.07
C GLY A 105 -17.33 12.75 7.66
N PRO A 106 -16.35 13.11 8.50
CA PRO A 106 -15.47 14.25 8.24
C PRO A 106 -14.62 14.09 6.98
N ALA A 107 -14.21 12.86 6.65
CA ALA A 107 -13.45 12.59 5.42
C ALA A 107 -14.29 12.87 4.17
N THR A 108 -15.54 12.41 4.13
CA THR A 108 -16.46 12.67 3.01
C THR A 108 -16.79 14.15 2.91
N ALA A 109 -17.04 14.81 4.05
CA ALA A 109 -17.27 16.25 4.09
C ALA A 109 -16.08 17.04 3.50
N PHE A 110 -14.84 16.65 3.84
CA PHE A 110 -13.64 17.26 3.28
C PHE A 110 -13.58 17.12 1.75
N VAL A 111 -13.81 15.92 1.22
CA VAL A 111 -13.78 15.72 -0.25
C VAL A 111 -14.88 16.50 -0.95
N LEU A 112 -16.10 16.51 -0.40
CA LEU A 112 -17.21 17.27 -0.98
C LEU A 112 -16.96 18.78 -0.96
N ALA A 113 -16.44 19.31 0.14
CA ALA A 113 -16.08 20.72 0.24
C ALA A 113 -15.03 21.10 -0.81
N GLU A 114 -14.00 20.27 -0.98
CA GLU A 114 -12.96 20.50 -1.97
C GLU A 114 -13.52 20.39 -3.41
N ALA A 115 -14.39 19.43 -3.69
CA ALA A 115 -15.05 19.29 -4.98
C ALA A 115 -15.90 20.51 -5.35
N LEU A 116 -16.66 21.05 -4.39
CA LEU A 116 -17.45 22.27 -4.59
C LEU A 116 -16.54 23.49 -4.81
N ARG A 117 -15.45 23.61 -4.06
CA ARG A 117 -14.45 24.66 -4.25
C ARG A 117 -13.85 24.62 -5.66
N TRP A 118 -13.55 23.43 -6.18
CA TRP A 118 -13.07 23.25 -7.56
C TRP A 118 -14.15 23.61 -8.58
N ALA A 119 -15.42 23.29 -8.32
CA ALA A 119 -16.51 23.67 -9.21
C ALA A 119 -16.61 25.19 -9.38
N GLU A 120 -16.56 25.93 -8.27
CA GLU A 120 -16.55 27.39 -8.28
C GLU A 120 -15.29 27.96 -8.97
N THR A 121 -14.11 27.45 -8.61
CA THR A 121 -12.84 27.98 -9.12
C THR A 121 -12.64 27.68 -10.61
N SER A 122 -13.27 26.63 -11.12
CA SER A 122 -13.18 26.21 -12.53
C SER A 122 -14.27 26.80 -13.41
N ASP A 123 -15.11 27.71 -12.89
CA ASP A 123 -16.27 28.28 -13.60
C ASP A 123 -17.19 27.18 -14.18
N GLY A 124 -17.40 26.12 -13.40
CA GLY A 124 -18.24 24.99 -13.78
C GLY A 124 -17.63 23.99 -14.77
N ALA A 125 -16.35 24.14 -15.16
CA ALA A 125 -15.68 23.15 -16.01
C ALA A 125 -15.53 21.78 -15.31
N PHE A 126 -15.47 21.79 -13.97
CA PHE A 126 -15.69 20.63 -13.11
C PHE A 126 -16.98 20.85 -12.33
N ASP A 127 -17.87 19.85 -12.27
CA ASP A 127 -19.06 19.90 -11.41
C ASP A 127 -19.38 18.50 -10.84
N PRO A 128 -19.25 18.32 -9.51
CA PRO A 128 -19.52 17.03 -8.86
C PRO A 128 -21.02 16.66 -8.84
N CYS A 129 -21.93 17.58 -9.18
CA CYS A 129 -23.38 17.39 -9.17
C CYS A 129 -23.96 16.97 -10.53
N LEU A 130 -23.13 16.74 -11.55
CA LEU A 130 -23.56 16.36 -12.91
C LEU A 130 -24.08 14.92 -13.07
N GLY A 131 -24.28 14.17 -11.98
CA GLY A 131 -24.64 12.74 -12.02
C GLY A 131 -25.84 12.41 -12.92
N ARG A 132 -26.91 13.23 -12.88
CA ARG A 132 -28.10 13.04 -13.73
C ARG A 132 -27.83 13.25 -15.22
N ALA A 133 -27.00 14.23 -15.56
CA ALA A 133 -26.61 14.47 -16.94
C ALA A 133 -25.75 13.31 -17.45
N VAL A 134 -24.82 12.80 -16.63
CA VAL A 134 -24.00 11.63 -16.97
C VAL A 134 -24.88 10.38 -17.20
N GLU A 135 -25.88 10.13 -16.36
CA GLU A 135 -26.85 9.03 -16.54
C GLU A 135 -27.60 9.11 -17.87
N LEU A 136 -28.02 10.32 -18.29
CA LEU A 136 -28.71 10.50 -19.57
C LEU A 136 -27.82 10.11 -20.76
N TRP A 137 -26.51 10.37 -20.67
CA TRP A 137 -25.55 10.08 -21.74
C TRP A 137 -24.95 8.67 -21.68
N ASP A 138 -25.26 7.87 -20.65
CA ASP A 138 -24.84 6.48 -20.56
C ASP A 138 -25.62 5.59 -21.55
N VAL A 139 -25.20 5.65 -22.82
CA VAL A 139 -25.77 4.87 -23.92
C VAL A 139 -25.47 3.37 -23.80
N THR A 140 -24.55 2.95 -22.94
CA THR A 140 -24.15 1.55 -22.80
C THR A 140 -25.08 0.76 -21.87
N HIS A 141 -25.76 1.45 -20.92
CA HIS A 141 -26.69 0.82 -19.98
C HIS A 141 -28.17 1.19 -20.24
N ARG A 142 -28.51 1.71 -21.43
CA ARG A 142 -29.91 1.92 -21.85
C ARG A 142 -30.57 0.57 -22.14
N HIS A 143 -31.48 0.14 -21.27
CA HIS A 143 -32.51 -0.86 -21.59
C HIS A 143 -33.72 -0.17 -22.23
#